data_AF-A0ABD2IPI6-F1
#
_entry.id   AF-A0ABD2IPI6-F1
#
_cell.length_a   1.000
_cell.length_b   1.000
_cell.length_c   1.000
_cell.angle_alpha   90.00
_cell.angle_beta   90.00
_cell.angle_gamma   90.00
#
_symmetry.space_group_name_H-M   'P 1'
#
loop_
_entity.id
_entity.type
_entity.pdbx_description
1 polymer ?
#
loop_
_entity_poly.entity_id
_entity_poly.type
_entity_poly.pdbx_seq_one_letter_code
_entity_poly.pdbx_strand_id
1 'polypeptide(L)'
;MFEVNMTSKQLYARDSPLLEIDNVREQRIIPSYTTAVVFVGRPGNFSSPAQLAKIDTLVGQMKALPESWGAKSTRYFVRDFEQFLWDNAEEERLLDNAGGGRKTANEGKMPNAAFDCAHLQQFLNSPEFDHWKGFIRLSSVENNSQCSVDRFFFTTAFHNENLTKWSGRVELLKEWRRTVDKYGKEIDASVHHDEAIFLDLMDNMPTDTWQSAVATLVCMALICLAMLQDWRTVNVATAVIAAIITETLGVLSWTGEALNQLMIGSLIISIGFSVDLPAHFSYHYLTSDFRPFDVFDNCFVPAQHFARFTNTFEFSNAFFGPKKRQTKN
;
A
#
# COMPACT_ATOMS: atom_id res chain seq x y z
N MET A 1 12.98 -13.60 5.30
CA MET A 1 12.26 -12.33 5.10
C MET A 1 10.79 -12.70 5.05
N PHE A 2 9.95 -12.10 5.90
CA PHE A 2 8.52 -12.38 5.90
C PHE A 2 7.90 -11.92 4.59
N GLU A 3 7.14 -12.77 3.93
CA GLU A 3 6.34 -12.35 2.79
C GLU A 3 5.10 -11.65 3.35
N VAL A 4 4.91 -10.38 3.00
CA VAL A 4 3.73 -9.62 3.40
C VAL A 4 2.74 -9.69 2.25
N ASN A 5 1.54 -10.23 2.52
CA ASN A 5 0.52 -10.44 1.51
C ASN A 5 -0.86 -10.21 2.14
N MET A 6 -1.69 -9.40 1.46
CA MET A 6 -3.07 -9.13 1.84
C MET A 6 -4.05 -9.63 0.78
N THR A 7 -3.90 -10.89 0.36
CA THR A 7 -4.84 -11.51 -0.56
C THR A 7 -6.23 -11.63 0.06
N SER A 8 -7.25 -11.24 -0.69
CA SER A 8 -8.66 -11.36 -0.32
C SER A 8 -9.15 -12.81 -0.32
N LYS A 9 -8.40 -13.74 -0.93
CA LYS A 9 -8.73 -15.17 -1.05
C LYS A 9 -9.04 -15.84 0.28
N GLN A 10 -8.38 -15.40 1.36
CA GLN A 10 -8.59 -15.96 2.70
C GLN A 10 -9.92 -15.53 3.34
N LEU A 11 -10.59 -14.50 2.80
CA LEU A 11 -11.89 -14.02 3.29
C LEU A 11 -13.07 -14.79 2.68
N TYR A 12 -12.85 -15.48 1.57
CA TYR A 12 -13.91 -16.22 0.88
C TYR A 12 -14.02 -17.65 1.42
N ALA A 13 -15.23 -18.20 1.38
CA ALA A 13 -15.44 -19.63 1.60
C ALA A 13 -14.67 -20.44 0.56
N ARG A 14 -14.20 -21.64 0.93
CA ARG A 14 -13.33 -22.48 0.09
C ARG A 14 -13.96 -22.90 -1.24
N ASP A 15 -15.28 -22.89 -1.33
CA ASP A 15 -16.10 -23.24 -2.49
C ASP A 15 -16.68 -22.01 -3.22
N SER A 16 -16.28 -20.79 -2.82
CA SER A 16 -16.81 -19.58 -3.42
C SER A 16 -16.34 -19.39 -4.86
N PRO A 17 -17.23 -19.10 -5.83
CA PRO A 17 -16.83 -18.76 -7.20
C PRO A 17 -16.01 -17.46 -7.27
N LEU A 18 -16.02 -16.64 -6.21
CA LEU A 18 -15.20 -15.43 -6.11
C LEU A 18 -13.70 -15.75 -6.11
N LEU A 19 -13.29 -16.94 -5.68
CA LEU A 19 -11.90 -17.38 -5.73
C LEU A 19 -11.38 -17.48 -7.18
N GLU A 20 -12.22 -17.93 -8.12
CA GLU A 20 -11.86 -18.01 -9.53
C GLU A 20 -11.75 -16.61 -10.14
N ILE A 21 -12.72 -15.74 -9.85
CA ILE A 21 -12.74 -14.35 -10.32
C ILE A 21 -11.50 -13.61 -9.82
N ASP A 22 -11.16 -13.75 -8.54
CA ASP A 22 -9.99 -13.11 -7.95
C ASP A 22 -8.68 -13.64 -8.54
N ASN A 23 -8.60 -14.95 -8.80
CA ASN A 23 -7.44 -15.52 -9.48
C ASN A 23 -7.27 -14.98 -10.90
N VAL A 24 -8.35 -14.83 -11.67
CA VAL A 24 -8.30 -14.20 -13.00
C VAL A 24 -7.93 -12.73 -12.90
N ARG A 25 -8.45 -12.01 -11.89
CA ARG A 25 -8.11 -10.61 -11.64
C ARG A 25 -6.62 -10.43 -11.36
N GLU A 26 -6.07 -11.18 -10.41
CA GLU A 26 -4.66 -11.11 -10.03
C GLU A 26 -3.73 -11.52 -11.18
N GLN A 27 -4.07 -12.56 -11.93
CA GLN A 27 -3.19 -13.09 -12.99
C GLN A 27 -3.28 -12.36 -14.32
N ARG A 28 -4.44 -11.78 -14.66
CA ARG A 28 -4.67 -11.20 -15.99
C ARG A 28 -4.99 -9.71 -15.96
N ILE A 29 -5.85 -9.27 -15.05
CA ILE A 29 -6.35 -7.88 -15.07
C ILE A 29 -5.30 -6.93 -14.51
N ILE A 30 -4.83 -7.18 -13.28
CA ILE A 30 -3.88 -6.31 -12.58
C ILE A 30 -2.57 -6.10 -13.35
N PRO A 31 -1.88 -7.16 -13.84
CA PRO A 31 -0.62 -6.95 -14.57
C PRO A 31 -0.82 -6.25 -15.91
N SER A 32 -2.00 -6.37 -16.53
CA SER A 32 -2.28 -5.76 -17.83
C SER A 32 -2.78 -4.32 -17.72
N TYR A 33 -3.58 -4.01 -16.70
CA TYR A 33 -4.28 -2.74 -16.59
C TYR A 33 -4.52 -2.35 -15.13
N THR A 34 -3.59 -1.58 -14.57
CA THR A 34 -3.74 -0.92 -13.27
C THR A 34 -3.82 0.58 -13.47
N THR A 35 -4.87 1.23 -12.97
CA THR A 35 -5.10 2.67 -13.19
C THR A 35 -4.70 3.48 -11.96
N ALA A 36 -3.93 4.55 -12.17
CA ALA A 36 -3.70 5.60 -11.18
C ALA A 36 -4.62 6.80 -11.48
N VAL A 37 -5.26 7.32 -10.44
CA VAL A 37 -6.06 8.54 -10.49
C VAL A 37 -5.25 9.65 -9.85
N VAL A 38 -4.93 10.70 -10.59
CA VAL A 38 -4.18 11.85 -10.07
C VAL A 38 -5.12 13.02 -9.90
N PHE A 39 -5.35 13.42 -8.66
CA PHE A 39 -6.13 14.60 -8.29
C PHE A 39 -5.26 15.84 -8.30
N VAL A 40 -5.78 16.91 -8.88
CA VAL A 40 -5.16 18.23 -8.89
C VAL A 40 -6.09 19.19 -8.15
N GLY A 41 -5.65 19.61 -6.96
CA GLY A 41 -6.43 20.43 -6.04
C GLY A 41 -6.36 21.93 -6.28
N ARG A 42 -5.26 22.42 -6.87
CA ARG A 42 -5.05 23.85 -7.18
C ARG A 42 -4.33 24.02 -8.51
N PRO A 43 -5.02 23.85 -9.64
CA PRO A 43 -4.39 23.93 -10.95
C PRO A 43 -4.02 25.36 -11.36
N GLY A 44 -4.59 26.39 -10.73
CA GLY A 44 -4.34 27.78 -11.09
C GLY A 44 -5.05 28.20 -12.39
N ASN A 45 -4.57 29.27 -13.01
CA ASN A 45 -5.22 29.83 -14.19
C ASN A 45 -4.74 29.16 -15.49
N PHE A 46 -5.65 28.44 -16.16
CA PHE A 46 -5.41 27.76 -17.43
C PHE A 46 -5.18 28.72 -18.60
N SER A 47 -5.62 29.98 -18.51
CA SER A 47 -5.34 30.99 -19.54
C SER A 47 -3.86 31.40 -19.54
N SER A 48 -3.10 31.07 -18.50
CA SER A 48 -1.66 31.33 -18.44
C SER A 48 -0.86 30.14 -19.02
N PRO A 49 -0.07 30.34 -20.10
CA PRO A 49 0.62 29.24 -20.77
C PRO A 49 1.68 28.58 -19.89
N ALA A 50 2.28 29.34 -18.96
CA ALA A 50 3.25 28.83 -18.02
C ALA A 50 2.63 27.82 -17.03
N GLN A 51 1.40 28.06 -16.56
CA GLN A 51 0.73 27.16 -15.64
C GLN A 51 0.24 25.90 -16.34
N LEU A 52 -0.29 26.05 -17.56
CA LEU A 52 -0.70 24.93 -18.39
C LEU A 52 0.48 23.99 -18.68
N ALA A 53 1.62 24.55 -19.12
CA ALA A 53 2.83 23.78 -19.39
C ALA A 53 3.34 22.99 -18.17
N LYS A 54 3.13 23.51 -16.95
CA LYS A 54 3.48 22.76 -15.72
C LYS A 54 2.59 21.54 -15.53
N ILE A 55 1.28 21.68 -15.72
CA ILE A 55 0.33 20.56 -15.62
C ILE A 55 0.65 19.54 -16.71
N ASP A 56 0.92 19.99 -17.94
CA ASP A 56 1.33 19.11 -19.04
C ASP A 56 2.63 18.39 -18.75
N THR A 57 3.58 19.04 -18.07
CA THR A 57 4.82 18.41 -17.63
C THR A 57 4.56 17.31 -16.60
N LEU A 58 3.69 17.56 -15.61
CA LEU A 58 3.28 16.53 -14.64
C LEU A 58 2.64 15.33 -15.34
N VAL A 59 1.67 15.60 -16.22
CA VAL A 59 0.98 14.56 -17.00
C VAL A 59 1.97 13.83 -17.91
N GLY A 60 2.92 14.55 -18.50
CA GLY A 60 4.00 14.02 -19.33
C GLY A 60 4.94 13.10 -18.56
N GLN A 61 5.32 13.45 -17.33
CA GLN A 61 6.15 12.60 -16.48
C GLN A 61 5.42 11.32 -16.09
N MET A 62 4.13 11.41 -15.72
CA MET A 62 3.33 10.22 -15.41
C MET A 62 3.20 9.28 -16.61
N LYS A 63 3.10 9.82 -17.83
CA LYS A 63 3.09 9.05 -19.09
C LYS A 63 4.45 8.46 -19.47
N ALA A 64 5.54 9.09 -19.04
CA ALA A 64 6.90 8.69 -19.37
C ALA A 64 7.47 7.61 -18.43
N LEU A 65 6.74 7.30 -17.35
CA LEU A 65 7.08 6.18 -16.47
C LEU A 65 7.14 4.86 -17.28
N PRO A 66 8.11 3.98 -17.01
CA PRO A 66 8.40 2.81 -17.84
C PRO A 66 7.24 1.82 -17.90
N GLU A 67 6.41 1.77 -16.87
CA GLU A 67 5.24 0.89 -16.77
C GLU A 67 3.97 1.51 -17.34
N SER A 68 4.00 2.76 -17.84
CA SER A 68 2.82 3.44 -18.34
C SER A 68 2.46 2.98 -19.75
N TRP A 69 1.15 2.81 -20.01
CA TRP A 69 0.61 2.69 -21.37
C TRP A 69 0.71 3.99 -22.18
N GLY A 70 1.22 5.07 -21.57
CA GLY A 70 1.53 6.34 -22.22
C GLY A 70 0.31 7.19 -22.54
N ALA A 71 0.36 7.90 -23.67
CA ALA A 71 -0.67 8.87 -24.01
C ALA A 71 -2.05 8.25 -24.31
N LYS A 72 -2.09 7.00 -24.80
CA LYS A 72 -3.35 6.33 -25.18
C LYS A 72 -4.21 5.95 -23.98
N SER A 73 -3.59 5.58 -22.86
CA SER A 73 -4.33 5.24 -21.62
C SER A 73 -4.68 6.45 -20.76
N THR A 74 -3.98 7.56 -20.98
CA THR A 74 -4.15 8.74 -20.15
C THR A 74 -5.36 9.54 -20.59
N ARG A 75 -6.35 9.67 -19.71
CA ARG A 75 -7.54 10.51 -19.92
C ARG A 75 -7.29 11.87 -19.27
N TYR A 76 -7.13 12.90 -20.09
CA TYR A 76 -6.82 14.24 -19.64
C TYR A 76 -7.65 15.26 -20.41
N PHE A 77 -8.49 15.99 -19.69
CA PHE A 77 -9.54 16.81 -20.30
C PHE A 77 -9.01 17.95 -21.17
N VAL A 78 -7.83 18.51 -20.89
CA VAL A 78 -7.28 19.61 -21.70
C VAL A 78 -6.97 19.13 -23.10
N ARG A 79 -6.46 17.89 -23.27
CA ARG A 79 -6.23 17.33 -24.60
C ARG A 79 -7.55 17.18 -25.37
N ASP A 80 -8.59 16.72 -24.68
CA ASP A 80 -9.91 16.55 -25.29
C ASP A 80 -10.57 17.91 -25.59
N PHE A 81 -10.31 18.92 -24.77
CA PHE A 81 -10.72 20.30 -24.99
C PHE A 81 -10.00 20.95 -26.18
N GLU A 82 -8.70 20.73 -26.33
CA GLU A 82 -7.93 21.16 -27.50
C GLU A 82 -8.47 20.51 -28.79
N GLN A 83 -8.81 19.22 -28.73
CA GLN A 83 -9.44 18.51 -29.84
C GLN A 83 -10.79 19.15 -30.20
N PHE A 84 -11.63 19.44 -29.21
CA PHE A 84 -12.92 20.13 -29.43
C PHE A 84 -12.75 21.51 -30.08
N LEU A 85 -11.76 22.30 -29.65
CA LEU A 85 -11.47 23.59 -30.27
C LEU A 85 -10.99 23.44 -31.71
N TRP A 86 -10.20 22.40 -32.00
CA TRP A 86 -9.74 22.10 -33.35
C TRP A 86 -10.91 21.76 -34.27
N ASP A 87 -11.79 20.86 -33.82
CA ASP A 87 -12.91 20.36 -34.62
C ASP A 87 -13.90 21.50 -34.94
N ASN A 88 -14.24 22.35 -33.96
CA ASN A 88 -15.08 23.53 -34.20
C ASN A 88 -14.44 24.53 -35.17
N ALA A 89 -13.14 24.78 -35.05
CA ALA A 89 -12.42 25.69 -35.95
C ALA A 89 -12.31 25.13 -37.37
N GLU A 90 -12.23 23.81 -37.52
CA GLU A 90 -12.26 23.14 -38.82
C GLU A 90 -13.65 23.23 -39.46
N GLU A 91 -14.72 23.02 -38.70
CA GLU A 91 -16.10 23.19 -39.17
C GLU A 91 -16.38 24.61 -39.65
N GLU A 92 -15.97 25.63 -38.89
CA GLU A 92 -16.12 27.04 -39.26
C GLU A 92 -15.38 27.35 -40.59
N ARG A 93 -14.18 26.81 -40.78
CA ARG A 93 -13.42 26.94 -42.04
C ARG A 93 -14.10 26.28 -43.23
N LEU A 94 -14.75 25.13 -43.02
CA LEU A 94 -15.46 24.42 -44.09
C LEU A 94 -16.70 25.21 -44.53
N LEU A 95 -17.42 25.81 -43.57
CA LEU A 95 -18.56 26.69 -43.83
C LEU A 95 -18.15 27.97 -44.57
N ASP A 96 -17.06 28.62 -44.16
CA ASP A 96 -16.53 29.82 -44.81
C ASP A 96 -16.05 29.56 -46.25
N ASN A 97 -15.40 28.42 -46.49
CA ASN A 97 -14.97 28.00 -47.82
C ASN A 97 -16.15 27.68 -48.74
N ALA A 98 -17.26 27.16 -48.20
CA ALA A 98 -18.50 26.93 -48.96
C ALA A 98 -19.26 28.24 -49.25
N GLY A 99 -19.11 29.26 -48.41
CA GLY A 99 -19.75 30.58 -48.52
C GLY A 99 -19.03 31.62 -49.39
N GLY A 100 -17.91 31.28 -50.04
CA GLY A 100 -17.14 32.21 -50.89
C GLY A 100 -16.27 33.22 -50.13
N GLY A 101 -15.95 32.95 -48.86
CA GLY A 101 -15.11 33.80 -48.02
C GLY A 101 -13.62 33.83 -48.43
N ARG A 102 -12.98 34.98 -48.23
CA ARG A 102 -11.59 35.27 -48.58
C ARG A 102 -10.61 34.49 -47.70
N LYS A 103 -9.76 33.65 -48.32
CA LYS A 103 -8.68 32.89 -47.67
C LYS A 103 -7.76 33.79 -46.83
N THR A 104 -7.81 33.66 -45.50
CA THR A 104 -6.76 34.18 -44.61
C THR A 104 -5.73 33.07 -44.34
N ALA A 105 -4.47 33.40 -44.65
CA ALA A 105 -3.33 32.51 -44.68
C ALA A 105 -2.81 32.13 -43.28
N ASN A 106 -3.61 31.45 -42.47
CA ASN A 106 -3.15 30.75 -41.26
C ASN A 106 -3.48 29.26 -41.38
N GLU A 107 -2.91 28.63 -42.41
CA GLU A 107 -3.01 27.19 -42.61
C GLU A 107 -2.22 26.46 -41.51
N GLY A 108 -2.92 25.72 -40.65
CA GLY A 108 -2.33 24.76 -39.73
C GLY A 108 -1.94 25.25 -38.34
N LYS A 109 -2.15 26.53 -37.98
CA LYS A 109 -1.94 26.97 -36.60
C LYS A 109 -3.22 26.76 -35.79
N MET A 110 -3.11 25.98 -34.71
CA MET A 110 -4.12 25.91 -33.66
C MET A 110 -4.52 27.36 -33.33
N PRO A 111 -5.81 27.72 -33.28
CA PRO A 111 -6.18 29.04 -32.80
C PRO A 111 -5.45 29.24 -31.46
N ASN A 112 -4.77 30.37 -31.28
CA ASN A 112 -4.29 30.81 -29.96
C ASN A 112 -5.52 31.16 -29.09
N ALA A 113 -6.48 30.23 -29.01
CA ALA A 113 -7.64 30.30 -28.17
C ALA A 113 -7.10 30.14 -26.76
N ALA A 114 -6.79 31.29 -26.15
CA ALA A 114 -6.66 31.38 -24.72
C ALA A 114 -7.80 30.57 -24.10
N PHE A 115 -7.48 29.74 -23.11
CA PHE A 115 -8.45 28.90 -22.42
C PHE A 115 -9.57 29.80 -21.89
N ASP A 116 -10.68 29.87 -22.65
CA ASP A 116 -11.76 30.81 -22.45
C ASP A 116 -12.96 30.10 -21.85
N CYS A 117 -13.64 30.82 -20.96
CA CYS A 117 -14.69 30.30 -20.13
C CYS A 117 -15.93 29.90 -20.95
N ALA A 118 -16.23 30.68 -21.99
CA ALA A 118 -17.35 30.40 -22.89
C ALA A 118 -17.14 29.08 -23.64
N HIS A 119 -15.96 28.89 -24.24
CA HIS A 119 -15.62 27.66 -24.94
C HIS A 119 -15.58 26.46 -23.99
N LEU A 120 -15.08 26.62 -22.77
CA LEU A 120 -15.09 25.54 -21.77
C LEU A 120 -16.51 25.11 -21.38
N GLN A 121 -17.42 26.07 -21.22
CA GLN A 121 -18.83 25.75 -20.95
C GLN A 121 -19.49 25.07 -22.14
N GLN A 122 -19.18 25.48 -23.36
CA GLN A 122 -19.65 24.82 -24.58
C GLN A 122 -19.13 23.39 -24.69
N PHE A 123 -17.84 23.17 -24.42
CA PHE A 123 -17.22 21.85 -24.38
C PHE A 123 -17.92 20.93 -23.38
N LEU A 124 -18.13 21.39 -22.15
CA LEU A 124 -18.79 20.61 -21.12
C LEU A 124 -20.26 20.31 -21.46
N ASN A 125 -20.92 21.17 -22.25
CA ASN A 125 -22.30 20.97 -22.69
C ASN A 125 -22.43 20.19 -24.00
N SER A 126 -21.32 19.91 -24.68
CA SER A 126 -21.33 19.10 -25.89
C SER A 126 -21.70 17.64 -25.57
N PRO A 127 -22.49 16.96 -26.41
CA PRO A 127 -22.91 15.58 -26.15
C PRO A 127 -21.73 14.59 -26.13
N GLU A 128 -20.61 14.91 -26.78
CA GLU A 128 -19.42 14.06 -26.87
C GLU A 128 -18.58 14.12 -25.58
N PHE A 129 -18.49 15.29 -24.95
CA PHE A 129 -17.62 15.54 -23.80
C PHE A 129 -18.38 15.79 -22.49
N ASP A 130 -19.70 15.60 -22.47
CA ASP A 130 -20.57 15.81 -21.29
C ASP A 130 -20.08 15.06 -20.03
N HIS A 131 -19.45 13.90 -20.21
CA HIS A 131 -18.87 13.10 -19.13
C HIS A 131 -17.82 13.87 -18.30
N TRP A 132 -17.12 14.85 -18.89
CA TRP A 132 -16.13 15.67 -18.18
C TRP A 132 -16.75 16.59 -17.12
N LYS A 133 -18.06 16.87 -17.17
CA LYS A 133 -18.76 17.62 -16.11
C LYS A 133 -18.65 16.96 -14.74
N GLY A 134 -18.60 15.63 -14.68
CA GLY A 134 -18.44 14.88 -13.42
C GLY A 134 -17.02 14.91 -12.86
N PHE A 135 -16.03 15.29 -13.67
CA PHE A 135 -14.61 15.17 -13.34
C PHE A 135 -13.91 16.52 -13.13
N ILE A 136 -14.57 17.62 -13.50
CA ILE A 136 -14.02 18.98 -13.40
C ILE A 136 -14.93 19.81 -12.50
N ARG A 137 -14.35 20.43 -11.48
CA ARG A 137 -15.02 21.42 -10.65
C ARG A 137 -14.65 22.82 -11.12
N LEU A 138 -15.65 23.57 -11.55
CA LEU A 138 -15.51 24.96 -11.92
C LEU A 138 -15.87 25.86 -10.73
N SER A 139 -15.06 26.89 -10.50
CA SER A 139 -15.40 28.01 -9.63
C SER A 139 -15.91 29.15 -10.49
N SER A 140 -17.19 29.49 -10.36
CA SER A 140 -17.75 30.68 -11.00
C SER A 140 -17.60 31.86 -10.05
N VAL A 141 -16.78 32.83 -10.42
CA VAL A 141 -16.73 34.12 -9.72
C VAL A 141 -17.95 34.94 -10.16
N GLU A 142 -18.64 35.59 -9.22
CA GLU A 142 -19.96 36.25 -9.34
C GLU A 142 -20.18 37.21 -10.53
N ASN A 143 -19.14 37.50 -11.34
CA ASN A 143 -19.20 38.37 -12.51
C ASN A 143 -19.05 37.65 -13.87
N ASN A 144 -19.39 36.35 -13.99
CA ASN A 144 -19.62 35.60 -15.25
C ASN A 144 -18.54 35.67 -16.36
N SER A 145 -17.37 36.25 -16.08
CA SER A 145 -16.31 36.56 -17.03
C SER A 145 -14.98 35.88 -16.69
N GLN A 146 -14.91 35.21 -15.53
CA GLN A 146 -13.74 34.47 -15.11
C GLN A 146 -14.17 33.16 -14.44
N CYS A 147 -14.30 32.12 -15.26
CA CYS A 147 -14.43 30.72 -14.82
C CYS A 147 -13.03 30.16 -14.61
N SER A 148 -12.71 29.79 -13.37
CA SER A 148 -11.46 29.09 -13.07
C SER A 148 -11.77 27.64 -12.74
N VAL A 149 -11.01 26.73 -13.35
CA VAL A 149 -11.01 25.33 -12.92
C VAL A 149 -10.42 25.29 -11.52
N ASP A 150 -11.23 24.86 -10.55
CA ASP A 150 -10.82 24.76 -9.15
C ASP A 150 -10.12 23.43 -8.90
N ARG A 151 -10.71 22.33 -9.38
CA ARG A 151 -10.19 20.97 -9.18
C ARG A 151 -10.53 20.11 -10.38
N PHE A 152 -9.63 19.19 -10.70
CA PHE A 152 -9.91 18.12 -11.64
C PHE A 152 -9.06 16.91 -11.29
N PHE A 153 -9.35 15.78 -11.92
CA PHE A 153 -8.43 14.66 -11.91
C PHE A 153 -8.25 14.10 -13.30
N PHE A 154 -7.13 13.43 -13.50
CA PHE A 154 -6.84 12.67 -14.71
C PHE A 154 -6.49 11.24 -14.32
N THR A 155 -6.71 10.32 -15.24
CA THR A 155 -6.40 8.91 -15.02
C THR A 155 -5.35 8.46 -16.02
N THR A 156 -4.46 7.59 -15.58
CA THR A 156 -3.44 6.96 -16.43
C THR A 156 -3.30 5.50 -16.06
N ALA A 157 -3.12 4.63 -17.06
CA ALA A 157 -3.00 3.20 -16.85
C ALA A 157 -1.57 2.71 -17.01
N PHE A 158 -1.24 1.70 -16.22
CA PHE A 158 0.05 1.05 -16.14
C PHE A 158 -0.08 -0.46 -16.36
N HIS A 159 1.00 -1.06 -16.85
CA HIS A 159 1.16 -2.50 -17.03
C HIS A 159 2.52 -2.94 -16.47
N ASN A 160 2.52 -4.04 -15.73
CA ASN A 160 3.75 -4.74 -15.35
C ASN A 160 3.38 -6.14 -14.81
N GLU A 161 4.09 -7.17 -15.25
CA GLU A 161 3.93 -8.55 -14.76
C GLU A 161 4.24 -8.66 -13.25
N ASN A 162 5.13 -7.81 -12.72
CA ASN A 162 5.48 -7.77 -11.30
C ASN A 162 4.33 -7.26 -10.41
N LEU A 163 3.27 -6.68 -10.98
CA LEU A 163 2.06 -6.26 -10.23
C LEU A 163 1.21 -7.44 -9.77
N THR A 164 1.52 -8.66 -10.22
CA THR A 164 0.97 -9.88 -9.60
C THR A 164 1.36 -9.96 -8.13
N LYS A 165 2.57 -9.50 -7.77
CA LYS A 165 3.07 -9.44 -6.39
C LYS A 165 2.69 -8.12 -5.73
N TRP A 166 2.30 -8.21 -4.46
CA TRP A 166 1.97 -7.05 -3.64
C TRP A 166 3.15 -6.09 -3.45
N SER A 167 4.38 -6.61 -3.36
CA SER A 167 5.59 -5.78 -3.26
C SER A 167 5.79 -4.89 -4.49
N GLY A 168 5.54 -5.42 -5.69
CA GLY A 168 5.60 -4.64 -6.94
C GLY A 168 4.56 -3.52 -6.98
N ARG A 169 3.35 -3.78 -6.46
CA ARG A 169 2.29 -2.75 -6.34
C ARG A 169 2.69 -1.62 -5.38
N VAL A 170 3.35 -1.94 -4.27
CA VAL A 170 3.86 -0.92 -3.33
C VAL A 170 4.95 -0.07 -3.99
N GLU A 171 5.86 -0.69 -4.72
CA GLU A 171 6.92 0.04 -5.42
C GLU A 171 6.36 0.99 -6.48
N LEU A 172 5.39 0.53 -7.27
CA LEU A 172 4.69 1.35 -8.26
C LEU A 172 3.94 2.52 -7.62
N LEU A 173 3.21 2.27 -6.50
CA LEU A 173 2.52 3.33 -5.77
C LEU A 173 3.49 4.38 -5.21
N LYS A 174 4.66 3.95 -4.71
CA LYS A 174 5.72 4.86 -4.26
C LYS A 174 6.28 5.68 -5.41
N GLU A 175 6.45 5.09 -6.59
CA GLU A 175 6.93 5.81 -7.78
C GLU A 175 5.93 6.87 -8.26
N TRP A 176 4.64 6.55 -8.27
CA TRP A 176 3.58 7.53 -8.57
C TRP A 176 3.61 8.70 -7.59
N ARG A 177 3.65 8.41 -6.28
CA ARG A 177 3.71 9.46 -5.24
C ARG A 177 4.97 10.30 -5.37
N ARG A 178 6.14 9.69 -5.53
CA ARG A 178 7.40 10.43 -5.76
C ARG A 178 7.35 11.36 -6.97
N THR A 179 6.64 10.96 -8.03
CA THR A 179 6.50 11.79 -9.23
C THR A 179 5.56 12.96 -8.99
N VAL A 180 4.44 12.73 -8.31
CA VAL A 180 3.44 13.75 -8.01
C VAL A 180 3.90 14.71 -6.89
N ASP A 181 4.61 14.22 -5.88
CA ASP A 181 5.12 15.02 -4.75
C ASP A 181 6.09 16.13 -5.19
N LYS A 182 6.77 15.96 -6.32
CA LYS A 182 7.61 17.02 -6.94
C LYS A 182 6.80 18.28 -7.26
N TYR A 183 5.51 18.13 -7.54
CA TYR A 183 4.58 19.19 -7.93
C TYR A 183 3.56 19.53 -6.84
N GLY A 184 3.51 18.75 -5.76
CA GLY A 184 2.49 18.84 -4.71
C GLY A 184 2.40 20.22 -4.04
N LYS A 185 3.52 20.93 -3.84
CA LYS A 185 3.52 22.26 -3.18
C LYS A 185 2.85 23.35 -4.02
N GLU A 186 2.97 23.28 -5.34
CA GLU A 186 2.49 24.32 -6.26
C GLU A 186 1.06 24.05 -6.74
N ILE A 187 0.76 22.80 -7.10
CA ILE A 187 -0.48 22.41 -7.81
C ILE A 187 -1.42 21.60 -6.91
N ASP A 188 -0.98 21.26 -5.68
CA ASP A 188 -1.73 20.41 -4.73
C ASP A 188 -2.18 19.10 -5.39
N ALA A 189 -1.21 18.39 -5.96
CA ALA A 189 -1.44 17.15 -6.67
C ALA A 189 -1.30 15.95 -5.72
N SER A 190 -2.19 14.96 -5.85
CA SER A 190 -2.16 13.72 -5.07
C SER A 190 -2.57 12.52 -5.93
N VAL A 191 -2.04 11.34 -5.60
CA VAL A 191 -2.35 10.08 -6.31
C VAL A 191 -3.29 9.23 -5.47
N HIS A 192 -4.29 8.68 -6.13
CA HIS A 192 -5.22 7.70 -5.59
C HIS A 192 -5.26 6.45 -6.45
N HIS A 193 -5.41 5.31 -5.79
CA HIS A 193 -5.63 4.01 -6.38
C HIS A 193 -6.49 3.20 -5.42
N ASP A 194 -7.37 2.34 -5.94
CA ASP A 194 -8.38 1.64 -5.13
C ASP A 194 -7.75 0.78 -4.01
N GLU A 195 -6.60 0.16 -4.28
CA GLU A 195 -5.88 -0.66 -3.30
C GLU A 195 -4.85 0.13 -2.46
N ALA A 196 -4.72 1.45 -2.66
CA ALA A 196 -3.67 2.26 -2.02
C ALA A 196 -3.69 2.19 -0.49
N ILE A 197 -4.89 2.19 0.12
CA ILE A 197 -5.02 2.10 1.59
C ILE A 197 -4.43 0.80 2.15
N PHE A 198 -4.62 -0.31 1.44
CA PHE A 198 -4.07 -1.61 1.84
C PHE A 198 -2.57 -1.65 1.59
N LEU A 199 -2.11 -1.15 0.44
CA LEU A 199 -0.68 -1.07 0.12
C LEU A 199 0.10 -0.23 1.13
N ASP A 200 -0.49 0.87 1.61
CA ASP A 200 0.11 1.74 2.63
C ASP A 200 0.21 1.05 4.00
N LEU A 201 -0.85 0.34 4.40
CA LEU A 201 -0.83 -0.45 5.62
C LEU A 201 0.23 -1.57 5.54
N MET A 202 0.33 -2.22 4.38
CA MET A 202 1.29 -3.29 4.15
C MET A 202 2.75 -2.82 4.27
N ASP A 203 3.05 -1.62 3.78
CA ASP A 203 4.41 -1.06 3.81
C ASP A 203 4.88 -0.75 5.24
N ASN A 204 3.96 -0.34 6.12
CA ASN A 204 4.24 -0.05 7.53
C ASN A 204 4.25 -1.30 8.42
N MET A 205 3.51 -2.33 8.02
CA MET A 205 3.32 -3.58 8.78
C MET A 205 4.58 -4.21 9.41
N PRO A 206 5.70 -4.39 8.68
CA PRO A 206 6.91 -4.97 9.29
C PRO A 206 7.53 -4.04 10.34
N THR A 207 7.47 -2.71 10.11
CA THR A 207 7.98 -1.71 11.06
C THR A 207 7.14 -1.70 12.33
N ASP A 208 5.81 -1.73 12.19
CA ASP A 208 4.89 -1.75 13.33
C ASP A 208 5.03 -3.04 14.15
N THR A 209 5.33 -4.18 13.50
CA THR A 209 5.50 -5.47 14.17
C THR A 209 6.69 -5.47 15.15
N TRP A 210 7.88 -5.05 14.71
CA TRP A 210 9.04 -5.07 15.62
C TRP A 210 8.97 -3.97 16.67
N GLN A 211 8.43 -2.78 16.31
CA GLN A 211 8.26 -1.68 17.26
C GLN A 211 7.27 -2.05 18.37
N SER A 212 6.13 -2.66 18.02
CA SER A 212 5.16 -3.14 19.00
C SER A 212 5.74 -4.26 19.87
N ALA A 213 6.49 -5.21 19.29
CA ALA A 213 7.16 -6.26 20.06
C ALA A 213 8.13 -5.70 21.12
N VAL A 214 8.95 -4.70 20.76
CA VAL A 214 9.85 -4.03 21.70
C VAL A 214 9.08 -3.27 22.77
N ALA A 215 8.02 -2.55 22.38
CA ALA A 215 7.17 -1.82 23.33
C ALA A 215 6.51 -2.77 24.34
N THR A 216 6.01 -3.92 23.89
CA THR A 216 5.47 -4.97 24.77
C THR A 216 6.52 -5.49 25.74
N LEU A 217 7.75 -5.76 25.27
CA LEU A 217 8.84 -6.22 26.14
C LEU A 217 9.18 -5.19 27.23
N VAL A 218 9.27 -3.91 26.88
CA VAL A 218 9.54 -2.84 27.84
C VAL A 218 8.40 -2.70 28.85
N CYS A 219 7.15 -2.71 28.39
CA CYS A 219 5.97 -2.62 29.25
C CYS A 219 5.90 -3.79 30.23
N MET A 220 6.13 -5.02 29.75
CA MET A 220 6.14 -6.21 30.60
C MET A 220 7.29 -6.19 31.61
N ALA A 221 8.49 -5.74 31.21
CA ALA A 221 9.60 -5.57 32.13
C ALA A 221 9.27 -4.59 33.27
N LEU A 222 8.57 -3.50 32.99
CA LEU A 222 8.13 -2.52 34.00
C LEU A 222 7.11 -3.11 34.97
N ILE A 223 6.12 -3.88 34.47
CA ILE A 223 5.13 -4.55 35.31
C ILE A 223 5.78 -5.63 36.18
N CYS A 224 6.67 -6.45 35.61
CA CYS A 224 7.43 -7.44 36.36
C CYS A 224 8.32 -6.80 37.44
N LEU A 225 8.94 -5.65 37.15
CA LEU A 225 9.71 -4.89 38.14
C LEU A 225 8.84 -4.41 39.30
N ALA A 226 7.64 -3.89 39.00
CA ALA A 226 6.70 -3.41 40.01
C ALA A 226 6.17 -4.55 40.91
N MET A 227 5.90 -5.72 40.34
CA MET A 227 5.33 -6.86 41.08
C MET A 227 6.37 -7.65 41.89
N LEU A 228 7.55 -7.92 41.31
CA LEU A 228 8.54 -8.82 41.92
C LEU A 228 9.53 -8.08 42.82
N GLN A 229 9.72 -6.77 42.62
CA GLN A 229 10.60 -5.89 43.41
C GLN A 229 12.07 -6.36 43.57
N ASP A 230 12.51 -7.37 42.80
CA ASP A 230 13.88 -7.86 42.73
C ASP A 230 14.41 -7.83 41.30
N TRP A 231 15.48 -7.06 41.08
CA TRP A 231 16.07 -6.83 39.75
C TRP A 231 16.68 -8.09 39.12
N ARG A 232 17.16 -9.07 39.91
CA ARG A 232 17.74 -10.31 39.38
C ARG A 232 16.67 -11.21 38.78
N THR A 233 15.59 -11.41 39.54
CA THR A 233 14.43 -12.21 39.09
C THR A 233 13.75 -11.56 37.88
N VAL A 234 13.66 -10.23 37.84
CA VAL A 234 13.09 -9.48 36.70
C VAL A 234 13.89 -9.67 35.41
N ASN A 235 15.23 -9.70 35.48
CA ASN A 235 16.07 -9.96 34.30
C ASN A 235 15.84 -11.36 33.73
N VAL A 236 15.72 -12.37 34.60
CA VAL A 236 15.41 -13.75 34.17
C VAL A 236 14.03 -13.82 33.55
N ALA A 237 13.01 -13.21 34.18
CA ALA A 237 11.65 -13.17 33.64
C ALA A 237 11.58 -12.46 32.28
N THR A 238 12.27 -11.32 32.14
CA THR A 238 12.31 -10.55 30.88
C THR A 238 13.04 -11.32 29.77
N ALA A 239 14.10 -12.06 30.10
CA ALA A 239 14.77 -12.94 29.14
C ALA A 239 13.86 -14.07 28.64
N VAL A 240 13.04 -14.67 29.52
CA VAL A 240 12.03 -15.67 29.12
C VAL A 240 10.97 -15.05 28.20
N ILE A 241 10.48 -13.84 28.52
CA ILE A 241 9.52 -13.12 27.68
C ILE A 241 10.11 -12.81 26.29
N ALA A 242 11.36 -12.35 26.24
CA ALA A 242 12.07 -12.11 24.98
C ALA A 242 12.22 -13.40 24.15
N ALA A 243 12.48 -14.53 24.80
CA ALA A 243 12.54 -15.83 24.15
C ALA A 243 11.18 -16.23 23.55
N ILE A 244 10.07 -16.07 24.28
CA ILE A 244 8.71 -16.35 23.80
C ILE A 244 8.36 -15.48 22.57
N ILE A 245 8.71 -14.19 22.58
CA ILE A 245 8.47 -13.29 21.43
C ILE A 245 9.30 -13.74 20.22
N THR A 246 10.56 -14.10 20.44
CA THR A 246 11.45 -14.56 19.35
C THR A 246 10.99 -15.90 18.79
N GLU A 247 10.52 -16.81 19.66
CA GLU A 247 9.98 -18.12 19.29
C GLU A 247 8.70 -17.98 18.46
N THR A 248 7.73 -17.17 18.91
CA THR A 248 6.47 -16.97 18.19
C THR A 248 6.67 -16.34 16.82
N LEU A 249 7.59 -15.36 16.70
CA LEU A 249 8.01 -14.80 15.40
C LEU A 249 8.78 -15.81 14.54
N GLY A 250 9.60 -16.66 15.16
CA GLY A 250 10.36 -17.71 14.48
C GLY A 250 9.45 -18.79 13.90
N VAL A 251 8.45 -19.24 14.67
CA VAL A 251 7.42 -20.20 14.22
C VAL A 251 6.62 -19.60 13.08
N LEU A 252 6.20 -18.34 13.17
CA LEU A 252 5.50 -17.64 12.08
C LEU A 252 6.36 -17.55 10.81
N SER A 253 7.67 -17.30 10.96
CA SER A 253 8.58 -17.30 9.82
C SER A 253 8.75 -18.70 9.21
N TRP A 254 8.66 -19.75 10.02
CA TRP A 254 8.82 -21.12 9.56
C TRP A 254 7.55 -21.66 8.88
N THR A 255 6.36 -21.34 9.40
CA THR A 255 5.10 -21.74 8.75
C THR A 255 4.95 -21.15 7.34
N GLY A 256 5.72 -20.09 7.03
CA GLY A 256 5.72 -19.47 5.70
C GLY A 256 4.39 -18.80 5.37
N GLU A 257 3.55 -18.56 6.39
CA GLU A 257 2.30 -17.84 6.22
C GLU A 257 2.60 -16.37 6.01
N ALA A 258 1.84 -15.75 5.11
CA ALA A 258 2.01 -14.34 4.83
C ALA A 258 1.59 -13.48 6.03
N LEU A 259 2.41 -12.46 6.31
CA LEU A 259 2.11 -11.50 7.36
C LEU A 259 0.96 -10.58 6.91
N ASN A 260 -0.10 -10.52 7.71
CA ASN A 260 -1.25 -9.63 7.53
C ASN A 260 -1.60 -8.99 8.88
N GLN A 261 -2.34 -7.87 8.87
CA GLN A 261 -2.73 -7.12 10.07
C GLN A 261 -3.48 -7.98 11.10
N LEU A 262 -4.32 -8.93 10.62
CA LEU A 262 -5.03 -9.86 11.49
C LEU A 262 -4.08 -10.86 12.18
N MET A 263 -3.06 -11.33 11.47
CA MET A 263 -2.06 -12.24 12.02
C MET A 263 -1.21 -11.55 13.09
N ILE A 264 -0.84 -10.28 12.87
CA ILE A 264 -0.14 -9.47 13.88
C ILE A 264 -0.99 -9.28 15.13
N GLY A 265 -2.29 -9.01 14.98
CA GLY A 265 -3.21 -8.91 16.11
C GLY A 265 -3.28 -10.22 16.90
N SER A 266 -3.43 -11.35 16.22
CA SER A 266 -3.43 -12.69 16.84
C SER A 266 -2.11 -12.99 17.57
N LEU A 267 -0.98 -12.63 16.96
CA LEU A 267 0.35 -12.80 17.53
C LEU A 267 0.49 -12.02 18.86
N ILE A 268 0.10 -10.74 18.89
CA ILE A 268 0.18 -9.91 20.10
C ILE A 268 -0.69 -10.47 21.22
N ILE A 269 -1.91 -10.91 20.90
CA ILE A 269 -2.82 -11.55 21.88
C ILE A 269 -2.19 -12.84 22.41
N SER A 270 -1.63 -13.68 21.53
CA SER A 270 -0.96 -14.92 21.91
C SER A 270 0.25 -14.68 22.82
N ILE A 271 1.08 -13.67 22.51
CA ILE A 271 2.19 -13.25 23.36
C ILE A 271 1.67 -12.81 24.74
N GLY A 272 0.62 -11.98 24.78
CA GLY A 272 0.02 -11.50 26.03
C GLY A 272 -0.44 -12.63 26.95
N PHE A 273 -1.10 -13.66 26.41
CA PHE A 273 -1.48 -14.85 27.19
C PHE A 273 -0.29 -15.71 27.59
N SER A 274 0.74 -15.82 26.75
CA SER A 274 1.92 -16.66 27.06
C SER A 274 2.77 -16.08 28.20
N VAL A 275 2.88 -14.75 28.28
CA VAL A 275 3.65 -14.03 29.32
C VAL A 275 3.07 -14.20 30.74
N ASP A 276 1.78 -14.55 30.85
CA ASP A 276 1.11 -14.79 32.13
C ASP A 276 1.77 -15.94 32.92
N LEU A 277 2.18 -17.01 32.22
CA LEU A 277 2.79 -18.19 32.85
C LEU A 277 4.12 -17.85 33.55
N PRO A 278 5.15 -17.26 32.89
CA PRO A 278 6.39 -16.84 33.56
C PRO A 278 6.18 -15.92 34.76
N ALA A 279 5.20 -15.01 34.69
CA ALA A 279 4.88 -14.11 35.81
C ALA A 279 4.33 -14.89 37.02
N HIS A 280 3.38 -15.80 36.80
CA HIS A 280 2.86 -16.68 37.84
C HIS A 280 3.94 -17.59 38.44
N PHE A 281 4.80 -18.18 37.61
CA PHE A 281 5.93 -19.00 38.08
C PHE A 281 6.91 -18.18 38.91
N SER A 282 7.29 -16.98 38.47
CA SER A 282 8.22 -16.12 39.19
C SER A 282 7.66 -15.68 40.55
N TYR A 283 6.37 -15.34 40.61
CA TYR A 283 5.70 -14.98 41.85
C TYR A 283 5.62 -16.15 42.83
N HIS A 284 5.25 -17.35 42.36
CA HIS A 284 5.23 -18.54 43.21
C HIS A 284 6.63 -18.95 43.69
N TYR A 285 7.64 -18.77 42.86
CA TYR A 285 9.02 -19.00 43.24
C TYR A 285 9.46 -18.07 44.39
N LEU A 286 9.14 -16.77 44.31
CA LEU A 286 9.46 -15.80 45.36
C LEU A 286 8.64 -15.97 46.65
N THR A 287 7.41 -16.48 46.56
CA THR A 287 6.53 -16.69 47.73
C THR A 287 6.71 -18.06 48.39
N SER A 288 7.36 -19.02 47.70
CA SER A 288 7.73 -20.29 48.30
C SER A 288 8.89 -20.11 49.28
N ASP A 289 8.76 -20.66 50.49
CA ASP A 289 9.67 -20.47 51.64
C ASP A 289 11.05 -21.15 51.49
N PHE A 290 11.55 -21.29 50.26
CA PHE A 290 12.91 -21.75 49.98
C PHE A 290 13.87 -20.56 49.99
N ARG A 291 14.61 -20.40 51.10
CA ARG A 291 15.68 -19.39 51.24
C ARG A 291 16.72 -19.56 50.11
N PRO A 292 16.84 -18.63 49.14
CA PRO A 292 17.65 -18.84 47.93
C PRO A 292 19.10 -18.36 48.05
N PHE A 293 19.57 -18.02 49.25
CA PHE A 293 20.89 -17.39 49.40
C PHE A 293 22.08 -18.34 49.18
N ASP A 294 21.88 -19.66 49.12
CA ASP A 294 22.96 -20.65 48.93
C ASP A 294 23.03 -21.28 47.52
N VAL A 295 22.05 -21.02 46.64
CA VAL A 295 21.98 -21.70 45.33
C VAL A 295 22.48 -20.82 44.18
N PHE A 296 22.31 -19.50 44.24
CA PHE A 296 22.70 -18.61 43.14
C PHE A 296 24.22 -18.43 43.00
N ASP A 297 24.98 -18.51 44.10
CA ASP A 297 26.46 -18.54 44.03
C ASP A 297 27.00 -19.87 43.49
N ASN A 298 26.25 -20.96 43.62
CA ASN A 298 26.64 -22.28 43.12
C ASN A 298 26.15 -22.57 41.68
N CYS A 299 25.24 -21.75 41.13
CA CYS A 299 24.70 -21.93 39.78
C CYS A 299 25.34 -21.03 38.72
N PHE A 300 26.26 -20.13 39.10
CA PHE A 300 27.19 -19.50 38.15
C PHE A 300 28.29 -20.51 37.76
N VAL A 301 27.88 -21.66 37.23
CA VAL A 301 28.78 -22.61 36.57
C VAL A 301 29.26 -21.94 35.28
N PRO A 302 30.58 -21.85 35.05
CA PRO A 302 31.12 -21.20 33.88
C PRO A 302 30.65 -21.89 32.60
N ALA A 303 30.49 -21.09 31.55
CA ALA A 303 30.03 -21.39 30.20
C ALA A 303 30.69 -22.62 29.50
N GLN A 304 30.44 -23.84 29.98
CA GLN A 304 30.92 -25.08 29.36
C GLN A 304 29.82 -26.11 29.04
N HIS A 305 28.58 -25.92 29.52
CA HIS A 305 27.50 -26.87 29.25
C HIS A 305 26.55 -26.48 28.10
N PHE A 306 26.73 -25.30 27.48
CA PHE A 306 25.95 -24.90 26.29
C PHE A 306 26.33 -25.69 25.02
N ALA A 307 27.46 -26.42 25.04
CA ALA A 307 27.89 -27.27 23.93
C ALA A 307 27.22 -28.66 23.86
N ARG A 308 26.33 -29.00 24.81
CA ARG A 308 25.66 -30.32 24.85
C ARG A 308 24.21 -30.32 24.38
N PHE A 309 23.61 -29.15 24.13
CA PHE A 309 22.22 -29.05 23.66
C PHE A 309 22.09 -29.05 22.13
N THR A 310 23.20 -29.04 21.39
CA THR A 310 23.23 -29.10 19.92
C THR A 310 23.25 -30.52 19.35
N ASN A 311 23.35 -31.57 20.18
CA ASN A 311 23.45 -32.97 19.72
C ASN A 311 22.20 -33.84 19.94
N THR A 312 21.03 -33.24 20.22
CA THR A 312 19.76 -33.99 20.37
C THR A 312 18.65 -33.51 19.43
N PHE A 313 19.00 -32.87 18.31
CA PHE A 313 18.12 -32.76 17.16
C PHE A 313 18.40 -33.91 16.17
N GLU A 314 18.04 -35.14 16.55
CA GLU A 314 17.73 -36.19 15.57
C GLU A 314 16.21 -36.38 15.51
N PHE A 315 15.63 -35.78 14.48
CA PHE A 315 14.33 -36.17 13.93
C PHE A 315 14.44 -37.60 13.38
N SER A 316 13.75 -38.58 13.98
CA SER A 316 13.36 -39.78 13.23
C SER A 316 12.19 -40.54 13.87
N ASN A 317 11.04 -40.43 13.21
CA ASN A 317 10.08 -41.49 12.93
C ASN A 317 9.57 -42.36 14.10
N ALA A 318 8.49 -41.90 14.74
CA ALA A 318 7.57 -42.78 15.48
C ALA A 318 6.11 -42.46 15.11
N PHE A 319 5.78 -42.54 13.82
CA PHE A 319 4.40 -42.35 13.34
C PHE A 319 4.00 -43.37 12.27
N PHE A 320 4.38 -44.64 12.41
CA PHE A 320 3.72 -45.76 11.70
C PHE A 320 4.01 -47.07 12.43
N GLY A 321 3.01 -47.60 13.14
CA GLY A 321 3.08 -48.95 13.70
C GLY A 321 2.90 -50.02 12.61
N PRO A 322 3.35 -51.26 12.87
CA PRO A 322 2.74 -52.42 12.22
C PRO A 322 2.19 -53.46 13.20
N LYS A 323 1.01 -53.94 12.80
CA LYS A 323 0.23 -55.11 13.22
C LYS A 323 1.02 -56.27 13.81
N LYS A 324 0.57 -56.75 14.97
CA LYS A 324 0.83 -58.11 15.48
C LYS A 324 0.35 -59.15 14.46
N ARG A 325 1.22 -60.10 14.09
CA ARG A 325 0.86 -61.35 13.43
C ARG A 325 1.34 -62.51 14.31
N GLN A 326 0.40 -63.33 14.74
CA GLN A 326 0.62 -64.61 15.43
C GLN A 326 1.38 -65.62 14.56
N THR A 327 2.14 -66.50 15.21
CA THR A 327 2.37 -67.96 14.96
C THR A 327 3.60 -68.31 15.83
N LYS A 328 3.77 -69.47 16.47
CA LYS A 328 3.09 -70.77 16.53
C LYS A 328 3.68 -71.47 17.77
N ASN A 329 2.87 -72.28 18.46
CA ASN A 329 3.16 -73.69 18.73
C ASN A 329 1.84 -74.40 18.95
#